data_AF-A0A2V5GX26-F1
#
_entry.id   AF-A0A2V5GX26-F1
#
_cell.length_a   1.000
_cell.length_b   1.000
_cell.length_c   1.000
_cell.angle_alpha   90.00
_cell.angle_beta   90.00
_cell.angle_gamma   90.00
#
_symmetry.space_group_name_H-M   'P 1'
#
loop_
_entity.id
_entity.type
_entity.pdbx_description
1 polymer ?
#
loop_
_entity_poly.entity_id
_entity_poly.type
_entity_poly.pdbx_seq_one_letter_code
_entity_poly.pdbx_strand_id
1 'polypeptide(L)'
;MTAPMQMQQLAAAALPAYTCPPGTKMHILNLGTMNVDEGWLLTGANGSSASNPNPPSKRRDLMLIAGLIEHPEMGLILFETGSAEDVDRRQKAMGPASHRPLPGHTPGLCIMQVNLPKDGTFIWTTDQFHVRENFEQNQAQGWLLRDHRAWVASGKFVTRLQRLFRARLIFGHDLETAEGLMREKGVWE
;
A
#
# COMPACT_ATOMS: atom_id res chain seq x y z
N MET A 1 -3.54 -23.28 -43.39
CA MET A 1 -3.82 -21.89 -43.00
C MET A 1 -4.43 -21.91 -41.61
N THR A 2 -3.61 -21.79 -40.58
CA THR A 2 -4.03 -21.75 -39.17
C THR A 2 -4.06 -20.30 -38.74
N ALA A 3 -5.25 -19.79 -38.39
CA ALA A 3 -5.40 -18.41 -37.92
C ALA A 3 -4.60 -18.23 -36.61
N PRO A 4 -3.82 -17.14 -36.46
CA PRO A 4 -3.16 -16.85 -35.20
C PRO A 4 -4.23 -16.45 -34.16
N MET A 5 -4.25 -17.14 -33.02
CA MET A 5 -5.04 -16.73 -31.85
C MET A 5 -4.66 -15.28 -31.49
N GLN A 6 -5.63 -14.37 -31.61
CA GLN A 6 -5.47 -12.98 -31.21
C GLN A 6 -5.23 -12.87 -29.70
N MET A 7 -4.03 -12.44 -29.33
CA MET A 7 -3.60 -12.16 -27.96
C MET A 7 -4.36 -10.99 -27.29
N GLN A 8 -5.34 -10.41 -27.98
CA GLN A 8 -6.13 -9.25 -27.52
C GLN A 8 -7.30 -9.61 -26.60
N GLN A 9 -7.68 -10.89 -26.47
CA GLN A 9 -8.82 -11.29 -25.62
C GLN A 9 -8.48 -11.57 -24.15
N LEU A 10 -7.23 -11.44 -23.73
CA LEU A 10 -6.85 -11.56 -22.30
C LEU A 10 -6.84 -10.22 -21.55
N ALA A 11 -7.18 -9.11 -22.21
CA ALA A 11 -6.88 -7.76 -21.72
C ALA A 11 -7.97 -7.08 -20.85
N ALA A 12 -9.02 -7.79 -20.41
CA ALA A 12 -10.04 -7.23 -19.52
C ALA A 12 -10.72 -8.25 -18.60
N ALA A 13 -10.15 -9.45 -18.43
CA ALA A 13 -10.62 -10.38 -17.42
C ALA A 13 -9.98 -9.98 -16.09
N ALA A 14 -10.63 -9.09 -15.32
CA ALA A 14 -10.62 -9.29 -13.88
C ALA A 14 -11.05 -10.74 -13.69
N LEU A 15 -10.12 -11.63 -13.32
CA LEU A 15 -10.42 -13.05 -13.15
C LEU A 15 -11.65 -13.13 -12.21
N PRO A 16 -12.84 -13.52 -12.70
CA PRO A 16 -14.09 -13.33 -11.95
C PRO A 16 -14.08 -14.02 -10.58
N ALA A 17 -13.21 -15.01 -10.42
CA ALA A 17 -12.95 -15.74 -9.19
C ALA A 17 -12.44 -14.87 -8.02
N TYR A 18 -12.03 -13.62 -8.28
CA TYR A 18 -11.48 -12.74 -7.24
C TYR A 18 -12.25 -11.42 -7.09
N THR A 19 -13.33 -11.20 -7.82
CA THR A 19 -14.15 -9.98 -7.66
C THR A 19 -15.00 -10.09 -6.41
N CYS A 20 -15.06 -9.02 -5.61
CA CYS A 20 -15.91 -8.97 -4.43
C CYS A 20 -17.41 -9.02 -4.84
N PRO A 21 -18.29 -9.61 -4.00
CA PRO A 21 -19.70 -9.71 -4.32
C PRO A 21 -20.34 -8.33 -4.47
N PRO A 22 -21.38 -8.19 -5.31
CA PRO A 22 -22.12 -6.94 -5.46
C PRO A 22 -22.61 -6.40 -4.11
N GLY A 23 -22.46 -5.09 -3.91
CA GLY A 23 -22.77 -4.43 -2.64
C GLY A 23 -21.58 -4.33 -1.68
N THR A 24 -20.40 -4.84 -2.05
CA THR A 24 -19.16 -4.56 -1.32
C THR A 24 -18.84 -3.08 -1.40
N LYS A 25 -18.51 -2.47 -0.25
CA LYS A 25 -18.08 -1.07 -0.18
C LYS A 25 -16.73 -0.96 0.49
N MET A 26 -15.89 -0.05 0.02
CA MET A 26 -14.61 0.28 0.65
C MET A 26 -14.57 1.77 0.99
N HIS A 27 -14.22 2.06 2.23
CA HIS A 27 -13.97 3.41 2.75
C HIS A 27 -12.50 3.55 3.10
N ILE A 28 -11.93 4.72 2.86
CA ILE A 28 -10.59 5.07 3.30
C ILE A 28 -10.76 6.05 4.47
N LEU A 29 -10.30 5.64 5.65
CA LEU A 29 -10.41 6.40 6.89
C LEU A 29 -9.13 7.20 7.11
N ASN A 30 -9.27 8.50 7.38
CA ASN A 30 -8.17 9.34 7.85
C ASN A 30 -8.03 9.15 9.37
N LEU A 31 -6.91 8.57 9.81
CA LEU A 31 -6.60 8.32 11.22
C LEU A 31 -5.65 9.36 11.82
N GLY A 32 -5.39 10.46 11.09
CA GLY A 32 -4.52 11.54 11.49
C GLY A 32 -3.30 11.69 10.59
N THR A 33 -2.52 12.73 10.88
CA THR A 33 -1.29 13.05 10.15
C THR A 33 -0.08 12.92 11.06
N MET A 34 1.07 12.66 10.45
CA MET A 34 2.36 12.73 11.13
C MET A 34 3.37 13.46 10.27
N ASN A 35 4.32 14.12 10.91
CA ASN A 35 5.40 14.82 10.22
C ASN A 35 6.73 14.14 10.55
N VAL A 36 7.47 13.71 9.52
CA VAL A 36 8.73 12.97 9.70
C VAL A 36 9.85 13.54 8.82
N ASP A 37 11.10 13.27 9.19
CA ASP A 37 12.27 13.51 8.35
C ASP A 37 12.26 12.59 7.12
N GLU A 38 12.54 13.11 5.92
CA GLU A 38 12.55 12.30 4.69
C GLU A 38 13.59 11.17 4.70
N GLY A 39 14.64 11.27 5.52
CA GLY A 39 15.64 10.22 5.75
C GLY A 39 15.06 8.92 6.33
N TRP A 40 13.86 8.96 6.93
CA TRP A 40 13.14 7.74 7.33
C TRP A 40 12.48 7.05 6.13
N LEU A 41 12.05 7.83 5.13
CA LEU A 41 11.22 7.38 4.02
C LEU A 41 12.03 6.99 2.79
N LEU A 42 13.16 7.66 2.57
CA LEU A 42 13.92 7.59 1.34
C LEU A 42 15.40 7.39 1.65
N THR A 43 15.99 6.29 1.17
CA THR A 43 17.44 6.06 1.30
C THR A 43 18.21 7.22 0.67
N GLY A 44 19.17 7.76 1.42
CA GLY A 44 20.06 8.83 0.97
C GLY A 44 19.45 10.24 1.00
N ALA A 45 18.19 10.40 1.43
CA ALA A 45 17.63 11.72 1.67
C ALA A 45 18.43 12.46 2.75
N ASN A 46 18.50 13.79 2.60
CA ASN A 46 19.25 14.69 3.49
C ASN A 46 20.76 14.39 3.59
N GLY A 47 21.34 13.62 2.66
CA GLY A 47 22.79 13.35 2.63
C GLY A 47 23.62 14.62 2.45
N SER A 48 24.67 14.77 3.26
CA SER A 48 25.61 15.89 3.14
C SER A 48 26.56 15.73 1.96
N SER A 49 27.13 16.85 1.51
CA SER A 49 28.16 16.88 0.48
C SER A 49 29.37 17.69 0.94
N ALA A 50 30.50 17.57 0.25
CA ALA A 50 31.70 18.34 0.57
C ALA A 50 31.47 19.86 0.52
N SER A 51 30.60 20.33 -0.39
CA SER A 51 30.23 21.75 -0.52
C SER A 51 29.08 22.17 0.39
N ASN A 52 28.35 21.22 0.98
CA ASN A 52 27.26 21.46 1.92
C ASN A 52 27.26 20.40 3.03
N PRO A 53 28.12 20.56 4.06
CA PRO A 53 28.30 19.54 5.09
C PRO A 53 27.10 19.39 6.03
N ASN A 54 26.23 20.40 6.11
CA ASN A 54 25.08 20.44 7.01
C ASN A 54 23.80 20.85 6.26
N PRO A 55 23.30 20.02 5.32
CA PRO A 55 22.05 20.31 4.65
C PRO A 55 20.90 20.36 5.67
N PRO A 56 19.93 21.27 5.52
CA PRO A 56 18.75 21.27 6.37
C PRO A 56 17.96 19.98 6.16
N SER A 57 17.50 19.37 7.25
CA SER A 57 16.64 18.18 7.20
C SER A 57 15.28 18.54 6.60
N LYS A 58 14.99 18.00 5.41
CA LYS A 58 13.66 18.09 4.82
C LYS A 58 12.72 17.14 5.56
N ARG A 59 11.55 17.67 5.92
CA ARG A 59 10.48 16.95 6.60
C ARG A 59 9.24 16.91 5.71
N ARG A 60 8.40 15.91 5.91
CA ARG A 60 7.20 15.65 5.11
C ARG A 60 6.04 15.24 6.00
N ASP A 61 4.86 15.76 5.67
CA ASP A 61 3.59 15.31 6.24
C ASP A 61 3.12 14.02 5.56
N LEU A 62 2.68 13.08 6.38
CA LEU A 62 2.18 11.77 6.04
C LEU A 62 0.79 11.59 6.62
N MET A 63 0.04 10.64 6.08
CA MET A 63 -1.28 10.26 6.60
C MET A 63 -1.26 8.84 7.14
N LEU A 64 -1.89 8.65 8.30
CA LEU A 64 -2.27 7.32 8.78
C LEU A 64 -3.64 7.01 8.21
N ILE A 65 -3.77 5.89 7.49
CA ILE A 65 -5.02 5.48 6.87
C ILE A 65 -5.42 4.07 7.26
N ALA A 66 -6.71 3.82 7.26
CA ALA A 66 -7.27 2.46 7.32
C ALA A 66 -8.31 2.23 6.22
N GLY A 67 -8.42 0.99 5.78
CA GLY A 67 -9.46 0.54 4.87
C GLY A 67 -10.58 -0.14 5.64
N LEU A 68 -11.80 0.40 5.56
CA LEU A 68 -13.00 -0.26 6.07
C LEU A 68 -13.78 -0.86 4.89
N ILE A 69 -13.91 -2.18 4.87
CA ILE A 69 -14.60 -2.91 3.80
C ILE A 69 -15.89 -3.50 4.38
N GLU A 70 -17.03 -3.04 3.88
CA GLU A 70 -18.32 -3.68 4.09
C GLU A 70 -18.45 -4.81 3.08
N HIS A 71 -18.28 -6.06 3.52
CA HIS A 71 -18.43 -7.23 2.67
C HIS A 71 -19.77 -7.93 2.97
N PRO A 72 -20.70 -8.04 1.99
CA PRO A 72 -22.05 -8.60 2.20
C PRO A 72 -22.07 -9.97 2.89
N GLU A 73 -21.07 -10.81 2.62
CA GLU A 73 -21.02 -12.19 3.14
C GLU A 73 -20.12 -12.34 4.38
N MET A 74 -19.11 -11.48 4.55
CA MET A 74 -18.06 -11.64 5.57
C MET A 74 -18.21 -10.61 6.71
N GLY A 75 -19.12 -9.64 6.54
CA GLY A 75 -19.30 -8.53 7.46
C GLY A 75 -18.26 -7.42 7.24
N LEU A 76 -17.97 -6.69 8.31
CA LEU A 76 -17.02 -5.59 8.30
C LEU A 76 -15.58 -6.11 8.43
N ILE A 77 -14.73 -5.71 7.50
CA ILE A 77 -13.30 -5.98 7.51
C ILE A 77 -12.59 -4.64 7.71
N LEU A 78 -11.74 -4.54 8.72
CA LEU A 78 -10.87 -3.41 8.95
C LEU A 78 -9.43 -3.82 8.62
N PHE A 79 -8.78 -3.06 7.73
CA PHE A 79 -7.39 -3.24 7.35
C PHE A 79 -6.59 -2.00 7.75
N GLU A 80 -5.52 -2.22 8.52
CA GLU A 80 -4.81 -1.20 9.32
C GLU A 80 -5.68 -0.61 10.45
N THR A 81 -5.03 -0.20 11.54
CA THR A 81 -5.73 0.35 12.73
C THR A 81 -5.13 1.66 13.23
N GLY A 82 -4.13 2.21 12.52
CA GLY A 82 -3.38 3.37 13.00
C GLY A 82 -2.62 3.09 14.29
N SER A 83 -2.27 4.16 15.00
CA SER A 83 -1.55 4.09 16.27
C SER A 83 -2.51 4.01 17.45
N ALA A 84 -2.14 3.27 18.50
CA ALA A 84 -2.87 3.30 19.76
C ALA A 84 -2.83 4.71 20.36
N GLU A 85 -3.98 5.22 20.80
CA GLU A 85 -4.09 6.52 21.47
C GLU A 85 -3.33 6.54 22.82
N ASP A 86 -3.18 5.37 23.46
CA ASP A 86 -2.39 5.14 24.69
C ASP A 86 -1.35 4.02 24.46
N VAL A 87 -0.07 4.39 24.34
CA VAL A 87 1.04 3.47 23.99
C VAL A 87 1.49 2.56 25.14
N ASP A 88 0.96 2.73 26.35
CA ASP A 88 1.40 2.03 27.56
C ASP A 88 0.82 0.61 27.74
N ARG A 89 -0.08 0.16 26.86
CA ARG A 89 -0.64 -1.21 26.92
C ARG A 89 -0.04 -2.12 25.85
N ARG A 90 0.93 -2.93 26.30
CA ARG A 90 1.60 -3.99 25.52
C ARG A 90 0.61 -4.89 24.77
N GLN A 91 0.86 -5.05 23.46
CA GLN A 91 0.14 -5.96 22.57
C GLN A 91 0.63 -7.41 22.77
N LYS A 92 -0.30 -8.34 23.02
CA LYS A 92 -0.06 -9.79 22.91
C LYS A 92 -0.37 -10.21 21.47
N ALA A 93 0.48 -11.08 20.92
CA ALA A 93 0.42 -11.58 19.56
C ALA A 93 -0.95 -12.21 19.20
N MET A 94 -1.44 -11.91 17.99
CA MET A 94 -2.64 -12.49 17.39
C MET A 94 -2.32 -13.77 16.60
N GLY A 95 -3.24 -14.73 16.66
CA GLY A 95 -3.14 -16.06 16.05
C GLY A 95 -3.26 -16.10 14.52
N PRO A 96 -3.27 -17.30 13.91
CA PRO A 96 -3.05 -17.46 12.48
C PRO A 96 -4.29 -17.06 11.66
N ALA A 97 -4.11 -16.06 10.80
CA ALA A 97 -4.98 -15.78 9.66
C ALA A 97 -4.15 -15.96 8.37
N SER A 98 -4.78 -16.43 7.29
CA SER A 98 -4.08 -16.71 6.04
C SER A 98 -3.70 -15.40 5.34
N HIS A 99 -2.50 -14.91 5.62
CA HIS A 99 -1.89 -13.71 5.05
C HIS A 99 -0.62 -14.08 4.29
N ARG A 100 -0.31 -13.41 3.16
CA ARG A 100 0.98 -13.64 2.47
C ARG A 100 2.00 -12.61 2.98
N PRO A 101 3.01 -13.02 3.76
CA PRO A 101 4.02 -12.09 4.23
C PRO A 101 4.86 -11.57 3.05
N LEU A 102 5.08 -10.26 3.02
CA LEU A 102 6.00 -9.53 2.16
C LEU A 102 7.18 -9.03 3.00
N PRO A 103 8.18 -9.89 3.28
CA PRO A 103 9.30 -9.51 4.09
C PRO A 103 10.09 -8.37 3.44
N GLY A 104 10.63 -7.48 4.27
CA GLY A 104 11.48 -6.37 3.82
C GLY A 104 11.48 -5.23 4.81
N HIS A 105 10.34 -4.54 4.93
CA HIS A 105 10.13 -3.55 5.97
C HIS A 105 9.99 -4.21 7.35
N THR A 106 9.09 -5.18 7.48
CA THR A 106 9.03 -6.13 8.59
C THR A 106 8.97 -7.57 8.07
N PRO A 107 9.34 -8.59 8.87
CA PRO A 107 9.27 -9.99 8.43
C PRO A 107 7.85 -10.47 8.08
N GLY A 108 6.82 -9.88 8.69
CA GLY A 108 5.42 -10.32 8.61
C GLY A 108 4.49 -9.34 7.90
N LEU A 109 5.01 -8.35 7.16
CA LEU A 109 4.21 -7.34 6.48
C LEU A 109 3.20 -7.98 5.55
N CYS A 110 1.96 -7.49 5.53
CA CYS A 110 0.89 -8.03 4.70
C CYS A 110 0.26 -6.93 3.87
N ILE A 111 -0.06 -7.22 2.61
CA ILE A 111 -0.80 -6.33 1.73
C ILE A 111 -2.21 -6.86 1.51
N MET A 112 -3.13 -5.98 1.12
CA MET A 112 -4.50 -6.35 0.79
C MET A 112 -4.86 -5.93 -0.63
N GLN A 113 -5.43 -6.85 -1.39
CA GLN A 113 -6.03 -6.56 -2.68
C GLN A 113 -7.56 -6.57 -2.54
N VAL A 114 -8.23 -5.52 -2.99
CA VAL A 114 -9.70 -5.39 -3.00
C VAL A 114 -10.15 -5.21 -4.44
N ASN A 115 -10.96 -6.13 -4.96
CA ASN A 115 -11.44 -6.12 -6.34
C ASN A 115 -12.91 -5.71 -6.36
N LEU A 116 -13.16 -4.42 -6.47
CA LEU A 116 -14.51 -3.86 -6.45
C LEU A 116 -15.17 -3.98 -7.84
N PRO A 117 -16.44 -4.39 -7.91
CA PRO A 117 -17.12 -4.62 -9.19
C PRO A 117 -17.31 -3.37 -10.04
N LYS A 118 -17.44 -2.16 -9.47
CA LYS A 118 -17.62 -0.93 -10.26
C LYS A 118 -16.33 -0.12 -10.41
N ASP A 119 -15.57 0.02 -9.33
CA ASP A 119 -14.41 0.92 -9.27
C ASP A 119 -13.07 0.20 -9.54
N GLY A 120 -13.11 -1.12 -9.77
CA GLY A 120 -11.95 -1.90 -10.16
C GLY A 120 -11.08 -2.36 -8.98
N THR A 121 -9.80 -2.63 -9.24
CA THR A 121 -8.90 -3.24 -8.25
C THR A 121 -8.07 -2.20 -7.52
N PHE A 122 -8.00 -2.34 -6.20
CA PHE A 122 -7.13 -1.59 -5.30
C PHE A 122 -6.14 -2.53 -4.63
N ILE A 123 -4.88 -2.11 -4.49
CA ILE A 123 -3.88 -2.82 -3.69
C ILE A 123 -3.35 -1.87 -2.62
N TRP A 124 -3.62 -2.22 -1.37
CA TRP A 124 -3.09 -1.59 -0.17
C TRP A 124 -1.70 -2.14 0.09
N THR A 125 -0.70 -1.30 -0.11
CA THR A 125 0.70 -1.70 -0.03
C THR A 125 1.29 -1.56 1.37
N THR A 126 0.61 -0.88 2.30
CA THR A 126 1.10 -0.61 3.67
C THR A 126 2.57 -0.14 3.63
N ASP A 127 3.40 -0.57 4.57
CA ASP A 127 4.82 -0.25 4.62
C ASP A 127 5.68 -1.02 3.59
N GLN A 128 5.10 -1.66 2.57
CA GLN A 128 5.90 -2.06 1.40
C GLN A 128 6.39 -0.79 0.68
N PHE A 129 5.54 0.24 0.62
CA PHE A 129 5.86 1.55 0.06
C PHE A 129 5.23 2.62 0.95
N HIS A 130 6.06 3.34 1.72
CA HIS A 130 5.56 4.41 2.59
C HIS A 130 4.98 5.54 1.74
N VAL A 131 5.72 5.95 0.71
CA VAL A 131 5.37 7.05 -0.19
C VAL A 131 5.46 6.59 -1.65
N ARG A 132 4.79 7.33 -2.54
CA ARG A 132 4.71 7.03 -3.97
C ARG A 132 6.09 6.84 -4.61
N GLU A 133 7.08 7.64 -4.21
CA GLU A 133 8.44 7.57 -4.75
C GLU A 133 9.10 6.21 -4.50
N ASN A 134 8.72 5.52 -3.42
CA ASN A 134 9.24 4.18 -3.16
C ASN A 134 8.87 3.19 -4.27
N PHE A 135 7.70 3.39 -4.90
CA PHE A 135 7.23 2.56 -6.00
C PHE A 135 7.65 3.13 -7.36
N GLU A 136 7.30 4.39 -7.65
CA GLU A 136 7.44 4.97 -8.99
C GLU A 136 8.89 5.21 -9.39
N GLN A 137 9.73 5.64 -8.44
CA GLN A 137 11.14 5.90 -8.67
C GLN A 137 12.02 4.71 -8.27
N ASN A 138 11.40 3.63 -7.77
CA ASN A 138 12.09 2.48 -7.20
C ASN A 138 13.13 2.90 -6.13
N GLN A 139 12.82 3.96 -5.37
CA GLN A 139 13.68 4.47 -4.31
C GLN A 139 13.45 3.67 -3.03
N ALA A 140 14.48 2.96 -2.59
CA ALA A 140 14.41 2.18 -1.36
C ALA A 140 14.04 3.05 -0.16
N GLN A 141 13.32 2.44 0.79
CA GLN A 141 13.00 3.08 2.07
C GLN A 141 14.25 3.51 2.80
N GLY A 142 14.15 4.55 3.63
CA GLY A 142 15.27 5.04 4.44
C GLY A 142 15.62 4.09 5.59
N TRP A 143 15.91 4.65 6.76
CA TRP A 143 16.36 3.86 7.92
C TRP A 143 15.40 2.73 8.34
N LEU A 144 14.11 2.82 8.02
CA LEU A 144 13.11 1.83 8.42
C LEU A 144 13.15 0.53 7.62
N LEU A 145 14.01 0.42 6.60
CA LEU A 145 14.17 -0.78 5.81
C LEU A 145 15.00 -1.85 6.55
N ARG A 146 14.41 -3.00 6.87
CA ARG A 146 15.13 -4.07 7.58
C ARG A 146 15.90 -5.03 6.66
N ASP A 147 15.28 -5.47 5.57
CA ASP A 147 15.89 -6.35 4.58
C ASP A 147 15.64 -5.81 3.17
N HIS A 148 16.69 -5.20 2.61
CA HIS A 148 16.64 -4.62 1.27
C HIS A 148 16.39 -5.68 0.18
N ARG A 149 16.98 -6.88 0.30
CA ARG A 149 16.84 -7.92 -0.75
C ARG A 149 15.41 -8.45 -0.77
N ALA A 150 14.85 -8.72 0.40
CA ALA A 150 13.48 -9.16 0.55
C ALA A 150 12.50 -8.06 0.09
N TRP A 151 12.75 -6.81 0.46
CA TRP A 151 11.93 -5.67 0.04
C TRP A 151 11.88 -5.50 -1.48
N VAL A 152 13.01 -5.63 -2.18
CA VAL A 152 13.06 -5.60 -3.65
C VAL A 152 12.27 -6.76 -4.27
N ALA A 153 12.39 -7.97 -3.71
CA ALA A 153 11.65 -9.14 -4.20
C ALA A 153 10.13 -8.98 -4.01
N SER A 154 9.71 -8.51 -2.84
CA SER A 154 8.33 -8.17 -2.50
C SER A 154 7.80 -7.04 -3.39
N GLY A 155 8.60 -6.00 -3.65
CA GLY A 155 8.24 -4.91 -4.56
C GLY A 155 7.97 -5.39 -5.99
N LYS A 156 8.83 -6.26 -6.54
CA LYS A 156 8.61 -6.87 -7.87
C LYS A 156 7.30 -7.67 -7.93
N PHE A 157 6.93 -8.34 -6.85
CA PHE A 157 5.66 -9.04 -6.75
C PHE A 157 4.48 -8.07 -6.79
N VAL A 158 4.53 -6.96 -6.04
CA VAL A 158 3.50 -5.91 -6.08
C VAL A 158 3.40 -5.29 -7.47
N THR A 159 4.52 -4.95 -8.12
CA THR A 159 4.52 -4.44 -9.49
C THR A 159 3.85 -5.42 -10.47
N ARG A 160 4.08 -6.72 -10.30
CA ARG A 160 3.42 -7.74 -11.11
C ARG A 160 1.91 -7.77 -10.86
N LEU A 161 1.47 -7.74 -9.61
CA LEU A 161 0.04 -7.70 -9.27
C LEU A 161 -0.62 -6.43 -9.83
N GLN A 162 0.00 -5.27 -9.63
CA GLN A 162 -0.48 -3.99 -10.14
C GLN A 162 -0.72 -4.05 -11.65
N ARG A 163 0.22 -4.62 -12.42
CA ARG A 163 0.09 -4.78 -13.87
C ARG A 163 -0.97 -5.79 -14.27
N LEU A 164 -1.04 -6.93 -13.58
CA LEU A 164 -2.00 -8.00 -13.89
C LEU A 164 -3.44 -7.54 -13.69
N PHE A 165 -3.71 -6.80 -12.61
CA PHE A 165 -5.05 -6.36 -12.25
C PHE A 165 -5.36 -4.91 -12.66
N ARG A 166 -4.39 -4.21 -13.29
CA ARG A 166 -4.45 -2.76 -13.54
C ARG A 166 -4.86 -1.99 -12.27
N ALA A 167 -4.30 -2.42 -11.15
CA ALA A 167 -4.73 -1.97 -9.85
C ALA A 167 -4.29 -0.53 -9.57
N ARG A 168 -5.14 0.19 -8.82
CA ARG A 168 -4.77 1.44 -8.15
C ARG A 168 -4.02 1.09 -6.87
N LEU A 169 -2.84 1.67 -6.68
CA LEU A 169 -2.06 1.45 -5.46
C LEU A 169 -2.45 2.47 -4.39
N ILE A 170 -2.58 1.98 -3.16
CA ILE A 170 -2.73 2.78 -1.95
C ILE A 170 -1.43 2.56 -1.16
N PHE A 171 -0.64 3.62 -1.02
CA PHE A 171 0.63 3.61 -0.30
C PHE A 171 0.39 3.76 1.21
N GLY A 172 1.30 3.26 2.04
CA GLY A 172 1.09 3.19 3.48
C GLY A 172 0.86 4.56 4.13
N HIS A 173 1.60 5.58 3.67
CA HIS A 173 1.67 6.88 4.34
C HIS A 173 1.65 8.09 3.39
N ASP A 174 1.41 7.86 2.10
CA ASP A 174 1.45 8.92 1.08
C ASP A 174 0.23 9.85 1.19
N LEU A 175 0.46 11.05 1.73
CA LEU A 175 -0.58 12.05 1.98
C LEU A 175 -1.36 12.41 0.71
N GLU A 176 -0.64 12.74 -0.37
CA GLU A 176 -1.26 13.19 -1.62
C GLU A 176 -2.12 12.11 -2.26
N THR A 177 -1.67 10.85 -2.23
CA THR A 177 -2.45 9.72 -2.75
C THR A 177 -3.69 9.47 -1.89
N ALA A 178 -3.57 9.49 -0.56
CA ALA A 178 -4.70 9.30 0.33
C ALA A 178 -5.76 10.40 0.17
N GLU A 179 -5.36 11.67 0.21
CA GLU A 179 -6.26 12.81 -0.01
C GLU A 179 -6.87 12.81 -1.42
N GLY A 180 -6.10 12.43 -2.43
CA GLY A 180 -6.57 12.27 -3.80
C GLY A 180 -7.74 11.30 -3.87
N LEU A 181 -7.59 10.12 -3.26
CA LEU A 181 -8.63 9.09 -3.25
C LEU A 181 -9.86 9.51 -2.44
N MET A 182 -9.67 10.09 -1.26
CA MET A 182 -10.78 10.56 -0.42
C MET A 182 -11.57 11.71 -1.07
N ARG A 183 -10.90 12.59 -1.83
CA ARG A 183 -11.56 13.67 -2.60
C ARG A 183 -12.29 13.15 -3.83
N GLU A 184 -11.75 12.13 -4.50
CA GLU A 184 -12.37 11.55 -5.69
C GLU A 184 -13.70 10.88 -5.36
N LYS A 185 -13.74 10.08 -4.28
CA LYS A 185 -14.94 9.37 -3.88
C LYS A 185 -14.92 9.06 -2.39
N GLY A 186 -16.02 9.36 -1.70
CA GLY A 186 -16.17 9.03 -0.28
C GLY A 186 -16.33 7.52 -0.01
N VAL A 187 -16.92 6.78 -0.96
CA VAL A 187 -17.17 5.34 -0.85
C VAL A 187 -16.92 4.67 -2.20
N TRP A 188 -16.12 3.61 -2.22
CA TRP A 188 -15.83 2.82 -3.41
C TRP A 188 -16.68 1.54 -3.44
N GLU A 189 -17.12 1.11 -4.62
CA GLU A 189 -18.06 0.00 -4.88
C GLU A 189 -17.67 -0.88 -6.07
#